data_AF-A0A520I4V9-F1
#
_entry.id   AF-A0A520I4V9-F1
#
_cell.length_a   1.000
_cell.length_b   1.000
_cell.length_c   1.000
_cell.angle_alpha   90.00
_cell.angle_beta   90.00
_cell.angle_gamma   90.00
#
_symmetry.space_group_name_H-M   'P 1'
#
loop_
_entity.id
_entity.type
_entity.pdbx_description
1 polymer ?
#
loop_
_entity_poly.entity_id
_entity_poly.type
_entity_poly.pdbx_seq_one_letter_code
_entity_poly.pdbx_strand_id
1 'polypeptide(L)' 'MTSGIDPAVNAATLTDAIGAAGRAGAGMLFTPEMSGLIDRDRRRAGGAIVREDQDMVLASVRDAAAAVGI' A
#
# COMPACT_ATOMS: atom_id res chain seq x y z
N MET A 1 -6.42 -7.66 4.58
CA MET A 1 -6.65 -6.25 4.20
C MET A 1 -7.83 -6.20 3.24
N THR A 2 -8.73 -5.24 3.44
CA THR A 2 -9.74 -4.83 2.46
C THR A 2 -9.46 -3.38 2.13
N SER A 3 -9.08 -3.08 0.90
CA SER A 3 -8.76 -1.71 0.49
C SER A 3 -9.97 -0.80 0.64
N GLY A 4 -9.74 0.43 1.03
CA GLY A 4 -10.74 1.49 1.06
C GLY A 4 -10.48 2.60 0.04
N ILE A 5 -11.27 3.66 0.19
CA ILE A 5 -11.19 4.88 -0.62
C ILE A 5 -10.10 5.85 -0.16
N ASP A 6 -9.48 5.61 1.00
CA ASP A 6 -8.45 6.47 1.59
C ASP A 6 -7.06 5.82 1.40
N PRO A 7 -6.21 6.36 0.50
CA PRO A 7 -4.87 5.84 0.27
C PRO A 7 -3.99 5.84 1.51
N ALA A 8 -4.15 6.80 2.43
CA ALA A 8 -3.31 6.89 3.63
C ALA A 8 -3.62 5.75 4.61
N VAL A 9 -4.90 5.39 4.77
CA VAL A 9 -5.32 4.24 5.59
C VAL A 9 -4.84 2.93 4.97
N ASN A 10 -4.94 2.81 3.65
CA ASN A 10 -4.45 1.64 2.93
C ASN A 10 -2.93 1.48 3.07
N ALA A 11 -2.17 2.58 2.90
CA ALA A 11 -0.73 2.61 3.06
C ALA A 11 -0.31 2.17 4.47
N ALA A 12 -0.92 2.75 5.52
CA ALA A 12 -0.63 2.37 6.90
C ALA A 12 -0.88 0.87 7.16
N THR A 13 -2.00 0.34 6.65
CA THR A 13 -2.33 -1.08 6.77
C THR A 13 -1.27 -1.97 6.09
N LEU A 14 -0.80 -1.56 4.91
CA LEU A 14 0.24 -2.29 4.17
C LEU A 14 1.59 -2.24 4.86
N THR A 15 2.02 -1.06 5.32
CA THR A 15 3.31 -0.90 6.02
C THR A 15 3.35 -1.68 7.32
N ASP A 16 2.23 -1.73 8.06
CA ASP A 16 2.13 -2.55 9.28
C ASP A 16 2.26 -4.05 8.96
N ALA A 17 1.61 -4.51 7.89
CA ALA A 17 1.69 -5.89 7.42
C ALA A 17 3.11 -6.27 6.96
N ILE A 18 3.78 -5.37 6.22
CA ILE A 18 5.18 -5.52 5.80
C ILE A 18 6.09 -5.65 7.03
N GLY A 19 5.94 -4.74 8.00
CA GLY A 19 6.70 -4.78 9.25
C GLY A 19 6.48 -6.07 10.03
N ALA A 20 5.24 -6.56 10.10
CA ALA A 20 4.91 -7.82 10.75
C ALA A 20 5.52 -9.03 10.02
N ALA A 21 5.47 -9.05 8.68
CA ALA A 21 6.05 -10.10 7.86
C ALA A 21 7.58 -10.16 8.01
N GLY A 22 8.25 -9.01 7.98
CA GLY A 22 9.69 -8.93 8.21
C GLY A 22 10.09 -9.43 9.60
N ARG A 23 9.37 -9.03 10.66
CA ARG A 23 9.59 -9.55 12.03
C ARG A 23 9.38 -11.06 12.14
N ALA A 24 8.52 -11.63 11.30
CA ALA A 24 8.27 -13.07 11.24
C ALA A 24 9.29 -13.82 10.36
N GLY A 25 10.26 -13.13 9.74
CA GLY A 25 11.28 -13.74 8.88
C GLY A 25 10.77 -14.12 7.48
N ALA A 26 9.70 -13.48 7.00
CA ALA A 26 9.25 -13.67 5.62
C ALA A 26 10.31 -13.16 4.63
N GLY A 27 10.45 -13.82 3.48
CA GLY A 27 11.28 -13.35 2.37
C GLY A 27 10.49 -12.72 1.22
N MET A 28 9.15 -12.67 1.34
CA MET A 28 8.24 -12.08 0.36
C MET A 28 6.87 -11.85 0.99
N LEU A 29 6.17 -10.78 0.60
CA LEU A 29 4.79 -10.49 0.96
C LEU A 29 3.94 -10.33 -0.30
N PHE A 30 2.76 -10.95 -0.34
CA PHE A 30 1.79 -10.77 -1.42
C PHE A 30 0.64 -9.89 -0.93
N THR A 31 0.31 -8.85 -1.71
CA THR A 31 -0.85 -7.99 -1.44
C THR A 31 -2.03 -8.39 -2.32
N PRO A 32 -3.29 -8.19 -1.89
CA PRO A 32 -4.45 -8.28 -2.77
C PRO A 32 -4.36 -7.29 -3.95
N GLU A 33 -5.14 -7.56 -5.00
CA GLU A 33 -5.34 -6.62 -6.10
C GLU A 33 -5.96 -5.30 -5.59
N MET A 34 -5.53 -4.16 -6.16
CA MET A 34 -6.00 -2.81 -5.79
C MET A 34 -5.80 -2.48 -4.29
N SER A 35 -4.68 -2.91 -3.70
CA SER A 35 -4.33 -2.63 -2.31
C SER A 35 -4.14 -1.15 -1.99
N GLY A 36 -3.78 -0.31 -2.97
CA GLY A 36 -3.58 1.13 -2.74
C GLY A 36 -4.85 1.99 -2.72
N LEU A 37 -5.85 1.64 -3.51
CA LEU A 37 -7.10 2.39 -3.62
C LEU A 37 -8.16 1.52 -4.30
N ILE A 38 -9.36 1.47 -3.72
CA ILE A 38 -10.55 0.97 -4.41
C ILE A 38 -11.70 1.93 -4.20
N ASP A 39 -12.23 2.47 -5.27
CA ASP A 39 -13.33 3.41 -5.22
C ASP A 39 -14.26 3.25 -6.42
N ARG A 40 -15.56 3.17 -6.14
CA ARG A 40 -16.62 3.08 -7.17
C ARG A 40 -16.89 4.43 -7.84
N ASP A 41 -16.61 5.54 -7.16
CA ASP A 41 -16.78 6.89 -7.69
C ASP A 41 -15.52 7.35 -8.40
N ARG A 42 -15.56 7.32 -9.74
CA ARG A 42 -14.43 7.73 -10.58
C ARG A 42 -14.01 9.18 -10.38
N ARG A 43 -14.95 10.09 -10.08
CA ARG A 43 -14.63 11.51 -9.90
C ARG A 43 -13.87 11.73 -8.61
N ARG A 44 -14.26 11.04 -7.52
CA ARG A 44 -13.52 11.09 -6.26
C ARG A 44 -12.16 10.39 -6.38
N ALA A 45 -12.13 9.20 -6.99
CA ALA A 45 -10.90 8.43 -7.20
C ALA A 45 -9.85 9.21 -7.99
N GLY A 46 -10.28 10.02 -8.98
CA GLY A 46 -9.38 10.79 -9.84
C GLY A 46 -8.44 11.74 -9.10
N GLY A 47 -8.79 12.19 -7.88
CA GLY A 47 -7.90 13.02 -7.06
C GLY A 47 -6.74 12.25 -6.41
N ALA A 48 -6.86 10.93 -6.28
CA ALA A 48 -5.85 10.04 -5.70
C ALA A 48 -5.08 9.24 -6.75
N ILE A 49 -5.61 9.13 -7.98
CA ILE A 49 -4.93 8.47 -9.09
C ILE A 49 -3.92 9.46 -9.69
N VAL A 50 -2.64 9.19 -9.43
CA VAL A 50 -1.51 10.02 -9.84
C VAL A 50 -0.51 9.20 -10.63
N ARG A 51 0.57 9.84 -11.10
CA ARG A 51 1.69 9.12 -11.71
C ARG A 51 2.40 8.29 -10.66
N GLU A 52 3.05 7.21 -11.08
CA GLU A 52 3.76 6.27 -10.20
C GLU A 52 4.77 6.97 -9.26
N ASP A 53 5.51 7.95 -9.78
CA ASP A 53 6.50 8.73 -9.03
C ASP A 53 5.89 9.64 -7.96
N GLN A 54 4.56 9.79 -7.96
CA GLN A 54 3.79 10.60 -7.02
C GLN A 54 2.87 9.75 -6.15
N ASP A 55 2.80 8.43 -6.36
CA ASP A 55 1.93 7.52 -5.62
C ASP A 55 2.48 7.31 -4.20
N MET A 56 1.79 7.89 -3.23
CA MET A 56 2.19 7.84 -1.82
C MET A 56 2.02 6.47 -1.17
N VAL A 57 1.13 5.62 -1.68
CA VAL A 57 1.01 4.23 -1.22
C VAL A 57 2.22 3.45 -1.71
N LEU A 58 2.55 3.57 -3.00
CA LEU A 58 3.70 2.90 -3.59
C LEU A 58 5.02 3.31 -2.91
N ALA A 59 5.22 4.61 -2.67
CA ALA A 59 6.39 5.10 -1.95
C ALA A 59 6.48 4.48 -0.54
N SER A 60 5.39 4.51 0.21
CA SER A 60 5.34 3.98 1.58
C SER A 60 5.65 2.48 1.66
N VAL A 61 5.10 1.66 0.75
CA VAL A 61 5.36 0.21 0.77
C VAL A 61 6.77 -0.14 0.31
N ARG A 62 7.35 0.62 -0.63
CA ARG A 62 8.75 0.45 -1.05
C ARG A 62 9.71 0.73 0.10
N ASP A 63 9.48 1.83 0.82
CA ASP A 63 10.30 2.20 1.96
C ASP A 63 10.18 1.18 3.09
N ALA A 64 8.96 0.73 3.41
CA ALA A 64 8.73 -0.29 4.43
C ALA A 64 9.37 -1.63 4.06
N ALA A 65 9.26 -2.06 2.80
CA ALA A 65 9.84 -3.32 2.32
C ALA A 65 11.37 -3.26 2.38
N ALA A 66 11.97 -2.16 1.93
CA ALA A 66 13.42 -1.94 2.02
C ALA A 66 13.91 -1.94 3.48
N ALA A 67 13.14 -1.38 4.41
CA ALA A 67 13.51 -1.34 5.82
C ALA A 67 13.55 -2.72 6.50
N VAL A 68 12.77 -3.70 6.00
CA VAL A 68 12.70 -5.05 6.58
C VAL A 68 13.32 -6.15 5.70
N GLY A 69 13.76 -5.80 4.48
CA GLY A 69 14.46 -6.71 3.58
C GLY A 69 13.57 -7.75 2.91
N ILE A 70 12.33 -7.37 2.54
CA ILE A 70 11.40 -8.23 1.77
C ILE A 70 11.03 -7.66 0.40
#